data_AF-A0A924KTL5-F1
#
_entry.id   AF-A0A924KTL5-F1
#
_cell.length_a   1.000
_cell.length_b   1.000
_cell.length_c   1.000
_cell.angle_alpha   90.00
_cell.angle_beta   90.00
_cell.angle_gamma   90.00
#
_symmetry.space_group_name_H-M   'P 1'
#
loop_
_entity.id
_entity.type
_entity.pdbx_description
1 polymer ?
#
loop_
_entity_poly.entity_id
_entity_poly.type
_entity_poly.pdbx_seq_one_letter_code
_entity_poly.pdbx_strand_id
1 'polypeptide(L)'
;MARYLAVAPLVGARDALKSPFASNSIWDMPICSDAIYVPANFPAISGNDSLAPMPQVDEKHIILRPTTPLTAVYHSNAGRSGNSRCATAGRVLATVPIPTNYVVPNDNTNSSSVVLEADSRTLIHLQPFCPLQCR
;
A
#
# COMPACT_ATOMS: atom_id res chain seq x y z
N MET A 1 10.95 -8.73 -32.01
CA MET A 1 9.52 -8.94 -31.67
C MET A 1 9.43 -10.16 -30.77
N ALA A 2 9.42 -9.97 -29.45
CA ALA A 2 9.33 -11.07 -28.49
C ALA A 2 7.84 -11.36 -28.23
N ARG A 3 7.36 -12.50 -28.72
CA ARG A 3 6.01 -13.01 -28.44
C ARG A 3 6.03 -13.60 -27.03
N TYR A 4 5.30 -12.98 -26.10
CA TYR A 4 4.93 -13.64 -24.84
C TYR A 4 3.96 -14.77 -25.19
N LEU A 5 4.42 -16.02 -25.09
CA LEU A 5 3.54 -17.17 -25.04
C LEU A 5 2.77 -17.08 -23.72
N ALA A 6 1.46 -16.88 -23.81
CA ALA A 6 0.57 -17.06 -22.67
C ALA A 6 0.65 -18.54 -22.26
N VAL A 7 1.30 -18.81 -21.13
CA VAL A 7 1.18 -20.11 -20.46
C VAL A 7 -0.28 -20.22 -20.05
N ALA A 8 -1.02 -21.14 -20.68
CA ALA A 8 -2.36 -21.47 -20.25
C ALA A 8 -2.31 -21.93 -18.78
N PRO A 9 -3.17 -21.41 -17.89
CA PRO A 9 -3.20 -21.88 -16.52
C PRO A 9 -3.52 -23.38 -16.54
N LEU A 10 -2.64 -24.18 -15.94
CA LEU A 10 -2.95 -25.57 -15.58
C LEU A 10 -4.28 -25.52 -14.80
N VAL A 11 -5.28 -26.26 -15.27
CA VAL A 11 -6.55 -26.44 -14.54
C VAL A 11 -6.20 -26.86 -13.10
N GLY A 12 -6.48 -26.00 -12.12
CA GLY A 12 -6.12 -26.19 -10.71
C GLY A 12 -5.01 -25.28 -10.16
N ALA A 13 -4.36 -24.43 -10.97
CA ALA A 13 -3.41 -23.45 -10.47
C ALA A 13 -4.12 -22.26 -9.80
N ARG A 14 -3.95 -22.10 -8.48
CA ARG A 14 -4.46 -20.96 -7.70
C ARG A 14 -3.97 -19.63 -8.27
N ASP A 15 -4.82 -18.60 -8.19
CA ASP A 15 -4.41 -17.22 -8.43
C ASP A 15 -3.71 -16.68 -7.19
N ALA A 16 -2.39 -16.53 -7.25
CA ALA A 16 -1.57 -16.07 -6.12
C ALA A 16 -1.92 -14.65 -5.64
N LEU A 17 -2.61 -13.84 -6.46
CA LEU A 17 -3.09 -12.52 -6.04
C LEU A 17 -4.40 -12.59 -5.24
N LYS A 18 -5.11 -13.72 -5.30
CA LYS A 18 -6.38 -13.96 -4.58
C LYS A 18 -6.23 -14.92 -3.41
N SER A 19 -5.32 -15.88 -3.54
CA SER A 19 -4.97 -16.89 -2.51
C SER A 19 -3.45 -17.04 -2.54
N PRO A 20 -2.74 -16.19 -1.76
CA PRO A 20 -1.28 -16.18 -1.76
C PRO A 20 -0.70 -17.42 -1.08
N PHE A 21 -1.50 -18.14 -0.27
CA PHE A 21 -1.07 -19.32 0.45
C PHE A 21 -1.49 -20.62 -0.24
N ALA A 22 -0.89 -21.73 0.17
CA ALA A 22 -1.28 -23.05 -0.33
C ALA A 22 -2.65 -23.43 0.18
N SER A 23 -3.40 -24.21 -0.59
CA SER A 23 -4.72 -24.70 -0.15
C SER A 23 -4.65 -25.54 1.12
N ASN A 24 -3.46 -26.05 1.47
CA ASN A 24 -3.16 -26.73 2.72
C ASN A 24 -2.39 -25.86 3.74
N SER A 25 -2.23 -24.56 3.49
CA SER A 25 -1.65 -23.61 4.44
C SER A 25 -2.64 -23.35 5.56
N ILE A 26 -2.13 -23.18 6.78
CA ILE A 26 -2.93 -22.74 7.93
C ILE A 26 -3.67 -21.41 7.68
N TRP A 27 -3.18 -20.61 6.72
CA TRP A 27 -3.75 -19.31 6.36
C TRP A 27 -4.92 -19.40 5.37
N ASP A 28 -5.09 -20.52 4.67
CA ASP A 28 -6.17 -20.76 3.68
C ASP A 28 -7.04 -21.99 4.03
N MET A 29 -6.76 -22.65 5.17
CA MET A 29 -7.52 -23.80 5.64
C MET A 29 -8.55 -23.37 6.71
N PRO A 30 -9.82 -23.80 6.60
CA PRO A 30 -10.78 -23.64 7.68
C PRO A 30 -10.23 -24.30 8.96
N ILE A 31 -10.38 -23.64 10.11
CA ILE A 31 -10.04 -24.27 11.39
C ILE A 31 -11.08 -25.37 11.63
N CYS A 32 -10.72 -26.61 11.25
CA CYS A 32 -11.55 -27.84 11.25
C CYS A 32 -12.34 -28.11 9.95
N SER A 33 -12.62 -29.39 9.67
CA SER A 33 -13.28 -29.88 8.45
C SER A 33 -14.69 -29.35 8.22
N ASP A 34 -15.37 -28.94 9.29
CA ASP A 34 -16.75 -28.46 9.26
C ASP A 34 -16.87 -26.93 9.42
N ALA A 35 -15.74 -26.22 9.41
CA ALA A 35 -15.78 -24.76 9.54
C ALA A 35 -16.34 -24.12 8.26
N ILE A 36 -17.38 -23.32 8.45
CA ILE A 36 -18.03 -22.53 7.40
C ILE A 36 -17.61 -21.06 7.54
N TYR A 37 -17.46 -20.38 6.41
CA TYR A 37 -17.24 -18.93 6.41
C TYR A 37 -18.53 -18.23 6.82
N VAL A 38 -18.49 -17.45 7.90
CA VAL A 38 -19.62 -16.65 8.36
C VAL A 38 -19.21 -15.17 8.32
N PRO A 39 -19.99 -14.28 7.68
CA PRO A 39 -19.73 -12.85 7.74
C PRO A 39 -19.69 -12.37 9.19
N ALA A 40 -18.61 -11.70 9.59
CA ALA A 40 -18.43 -11.23 10.97
C ALA A 40 -19.34 -10.05 11.34
N ASN A 41 -20.10 -9.49 10.39
CA ASN A 41 -21.06 -8.40 10.59
C ASN A 41 -20.52 -7.22 11.39
N PHE A 42 -19.23 -6.90 11.24
CA PHE A 42 -18.67 -5.71 11.86
C PHE A 42 -19.29 -4.46 11.23
N PRO A 43 -19.76 -3.49 12.03
CA PRO A 43 -20.15 -2.19 11.50
C PRO A 43 -18.92 -1.49 10.89
N ALA A 44 -19.13 -0.68 9.86
CA ALA A 44 -18.06 0.08 9.21
C ALA A 44 -17.30 1.00 10.18
N ILE A 45 -17.96 1.37 11.28
CA ILE A 45 -17.39 2.09 12.41
C ILE A 45 -17.71 1.27 13.65
N SER A 46 -16.73 0.55 14.19
CA SER A 46 -16.88 -0.17 15.46
C SER A 46 -17.17 0.83 16.59
N GLY A 47 -18.12 0.52 17.48
CA GLY A 47 -18.32 1.29 18.71
C GLY A 47 -18.85 2.73 18.59
N ASN A 48 -19.28 3.21 17.42
CA ASN A 48 -19.72 4.61 17.20
C ASN A 48 -18.70 5.68 17.63
N ASP A 49 -17.41 5.33 17.64
CA ASP A 49 -16.34 6.25 17.97
C ASP A 49 -15.61 6.66 16.67
N SER A 50 -15.45 7.97 16.48
CA SER A 50 -14.69 8.56 15.36
C SER A 50 -13.23 8.08 15.29
N LEU A 51 -12.69 7.53 16.39
CA LEU A 51 -11.35 6.94 16.47
C LEU A 51 -11.36 5.41 16.32
N ALA A 52 -12.52 4.77 16.33
CA ALA A 52 -12.64 3.34 16.23
C ALA A 52 -12.47 2.70 14.84
N PRO A 53 -12.43 3.40 13.68
CA PRO A 53 -11.82 2.84 12.49
C PRO A 53 -10.30 2.74 12.65
N MET A 54 -9.82 2.04 13.68
CA MET A 54 -8.46 1.55 13.81
C MET A 54 -8.45 0.13 13.23
N PRO A 55 -7.54 -0.16 12.27
CA PRO A 55 -6.29 0.55 11.99
C PRO A 55 -6.33 1.52 10.79
N GLN A 56 -7.48 2.07 10.41
CA GLN A 56 -7.68 2.78 9.13
C GLN A 56 -7.66 4.32 9.20
N VAL A 57 -7.18 4.95 10.28
CA VAL A 57 -7.12 6.44 10.33
C VAL A 57 -6.05 7.01 9.38
N ASP A 58 -4.98 6.28 9.09
CA ASP A 58 -3.89 6.73 8.21
C ASP A 58 -3.82 5.86 6.95
N GLU A 59 -3.93 6.48 5.78
CA GLU A 59 -3.84 5.75 4.50
C GLU A 59 -2.45 5.17 4.28
N LYS A 60 -2.39 3.97 3.71
CA LYS A 60 -1.16 3.25 3.38
C LYS A 60 -1.02 3.18 1.87
N HIS A 61 -0.11 3.97 1.32
CA HIS A 61 0.13 4.06 -0.11
C HIS A 61 1.08 2.94 -0.56
N ILE A 62 0.58 2.00 -1.36
CA ILE A 62 1.38 0.91 -1.92
C ILE A 62 1.60 1.18 -3.42
N ILE A 63 2.84 1.51 -3.79
CA ILE A 63 3.22 1.90 -5.15
C ILE A 63 4.10 0.82 -5.76
N LEU A 64 3.51 -0.02 -6.61
CA LEU A 64 4.19 -1.17 -7.26
C LEU A 64 4.50 -0.90 -8.74
N ARG A 65 4.94 0.32 -9.07
CA ARG A 65 5.19 0.75 -10.46
C ARG A 65 6.67 1.10 -10.67
N PRO A 66 7.56 0.09 -10.74
CA PRO A 66 9.01 0.27 -10.70
C PRO A 66 9.59 0.95 -11.96
N THR A 67 8.83 1.01 -13.05
CA THR A 67 9.23 1.63 -14.33
C THR A 67 8.85 3.11 -14.44
N THR A 68 8.28 3.69 -13.39
CA THR A 68 7.90 5.11 -13.39
C THR A 68 9.09 6.02 -13.11
N PRO A 69 9.02 7.31 -13.49
CA PRO A 69 10.10 8.25 -13.21
C PRO A 69 10.46 8.28 -11.72
N LEU A 70 11.76 8.34 -11.45
CA LEU A 70 12.27 8.50 -10.10
C LEU A 70 11.86 9.87 -9.55
N THR A 71 11.25 9.85 -8.38
CA THR A 71 10.80 11.05 -7.66
C THR A 71 11.56 11.16 -6.36
N ALA A 72 12.13 12.33 -6.10
CA ALA A 72 12.77 12.61 -4.83
C ALA A 72 11.71 12.80 -3.74
N VAL A 73 11.85 12.05 -2.65
CA VAL A 73 11.02 12.17 -1.44
C VAL A 73 11.81 12.96 -0.41
N TYR A 74 11.23 14.06 0.06
CA TYR A 74 11.87 14.97 1.01
C TYR A 74 11.39 14.68 2.42
N HIS A 75 12.25 14.97 3.39
CA HIS A 75 11.81 15.11 4.77
C HIS A 75 10.69 16.16 4.84
N SER A 76 9.69 15.93 5.71
CA SER A 76 8.63 16.90 6.01
C SER A 76 8.69 17.27 7.48
N ASN A 77 8.77 18.57 7.79
CA ASN A 77 8.73 19.08 9.15
C ASN A 77 7.31 19.40 9.64
N ALA A 78 6.27 19.04 8.88
CA ALA A 78 4.91 19.49 9.16
C ALA A 78 4.29 18.92 10.46
N GLY A 79 4.88 17.87 11.05
CA GLY A 79 4.49 17.32 12.35
C GLY A 79 2.98 17.12 12.54
N ARG A 80 2.48 17.31 13.77
CA ARG A 80 1.05 17.48 14.06
C ARG A 80 0.63 18.96 14.07
N SER A 81 1.54 19.87 13.69
CA SER A 81 1.34 21.32 13.80
C SER A 81 0.46 21.89 12.68
N GLY A 82 -0.03 21.05 11.74
CA GLY A 82 -0.93 21.46 10.67
C GLY A 82 -0.26 22.22 9.53
N ASN A 83 1.07 22.20 9.45
CA ASN A 83 1.79 22.79 8.33
C ASN A 83 1.52 21.98 7.06
N SER A 84 1.60 22.62 5.88
CA SER A 84 1.50 21.91 4.62
C SER A 84 2.61 20.87 4.47
N ARG A 85 2.25 19.63 4.14
CA ARG A 85 3.20 18.56 3.81
C ARG A 85 3.80 18.73 2.41
N CYS A 86 3.14 19.53 1.55
CA CYS A 86 3.52 19.77 0.15
C CYS A 86 4.66 20.76 0.00
N ALA A 87 4.89 21.60 1.00
CA ALA A 87 6.01 22.52 0.99
C ALA A 87 7.32 21.71 1.11
N THR A 88 8.11 21.68 0.04
CA THR A 88 9.41 21.00 0.02
C THR A 88 10.30 21.55 1.14
N ALA A 89 10.57 20.78 2.19
CA ALA A 89 11.29 21.28 3.36
C ALA A 89 12.24 20.23 3.96
N GLY A 90 13.50 20.22 3.51
CA GLY A 90 14.56 19.46 4.16
C GLY A 90 15.39 18.62 3.20
N ARG A 91 16.10 17.62 3.73
CA ARG A 91 16.93 16.72 2.93
C ARG A 91 16.08 15.70 2.17
N VAL A 92 16.60 15.21 1.05
CA VAL A 92 16.06 14.02 0.37
C VAL A 92 16.26 12.81 1.28
N LEU A 93 15.20 12.04 1.50
CA LEU A 93 15.22 10.79 2.27
C LEU A 93 15.41 9.58 1.36
N ALA A 94 14.78 9.59 0.19
CA ALA A 94 14.87 8.54 -0.81
C ALA A 94 14.55 9.11 -2.21
N THR A 95 14.96 8.40 -3.25
CA THR A 95 14.58 8.68 -4.63
C THR A 95 14.00 7.40 -5.20
N VAL A 96 12.68 7.36 -5.40
CA VAL A 96 11.93 6.11 -5.64
C VAL A 96 10.97 6.25 -6.83
N PRO A 97 10.60 5.16 -7.53
CA PRO A 97 9.68 5.22 -8.66
C PRO A 97 8.25 5.58 -8.22
N ILE A 98 7.77 6.77 -8.61
CA ILE A 98 6.39 7.22 -8.33
C ILE A 98 5.75 7.70 -9.64
N PRO A 99 4.52 7.25 -9.98
CA PRO A 99 3.82 7.78 -11.15
C PRO A 99 3.59 9.28 -11.01
N THR A 100 3.85 10.05 -12.06
CA THR A 100 3.69 11.52 -12.07
C THR A 100 2.24 11.99 -11.86
N ASN A 101 1.27 11.10 -12.01
CA ASN A 101 -0.15 11.34 -11.77
C ASN A 101 -0.64 10.78 -10.42
N TYR A 102 0.25 10.25 -9.58
CA TYR A 102 -0.09 9.80 -8.24
C TYR A 102 -0.06 10.98 -7.27
N VAL A 103 -1.22 11.36 -6.75
CA VAL A 103 -1.40 12.52 -5.87
C VAL A 103 -1.80 12.01 -4.49
N VAL A 104 -1.10 12.51 -3.47
CA VAL A 104 -1.48 12.31 -2.06
C VAL A 104 -2.09 13.63 -1.56
N PRO A 105 -3.28 13.60 -0.95
CA PRO A 105 -3.90 14.80 -0.41
C PRO A 105 -3.04 15.46 0.67
N ASN A 106 -3.08 16.80 0.74
CA ASN A 106 -2.53 17.52 1.88
C ASN A 106 -3.52 17.55 3.04
N ASP A 107 -3.39 16.60 3.96
CA ASP A 107 -4.20 16.53 5.16
C ASP A 107 -3.34 16.40 6.43
N ASN A 108 -4.00 16.27 7.58
CA ASN A 108 -3.35 16.13 8.88
C ASN A 108 -3.08 14.65 9.24
N THR A 109 -3.16 13.73 8.29
CA THR A 109 -2.92 12.30 8.53
C THR A 109 -1.42 11.98 8.57
N ASN A 110 -1.09 10.79 9.06
CA ASN A 110 0.26 10.26 9.12
C ASN A 110 0.42 9.10 8.14
N SER A 111 -0.05 9.32 6.91
CA SER A 111 0.03 8.34 5.83
C SER A 111 1.47 7.87 5.63
N SER A 112 1.61 6.57 5.36
CA SER A 112 2.90 5.97 5.03
C SER A 112 2.87 5.38 3.64
N SER A 113 4.04 5.13 3.07
CA SER A 113 4.13 4.52 1.75
C SER A 113 5.13 3.38 1.71
N VAL A 114 4.82 2.38 0.91
CA VAL A 114 5.78 1.38 0.46
C VAL A 114 5.91 1.48 -1.05
N VAL A 115 7.14 1.66 -1.54
CA VAL A 115 7.44 1.80 -2.96
C VAL A 115 8.31 0.64 -3.41
N LEU A 116 7.95 0.02 -4.54
CA LEU A 116 8.78 -0.97 -5.23
C LEU A 116 9.84 -0.27 -6.06
N GLU A 117 11.09 -0.55 -5.76
CA GLU A 117 12.25 0.01 -6.45
C GLU A 117 12.36 -0.47 -7.91
N ALA A 118 13.16 0.25 -8.69
CA ALA A 118 13.36 -0.04 -10.11
C ALA A 118 13.89 -1.46 -10.38
N ASP A 119 14.54 -2.09 -9.39
CA ASP A 119 15.01 -3.48 -9.46
C ASP A 119 13.88 -4.53 -9.36
N SER A 120 12.64 -4.09 -9.13
CA SER A 120 11.44 -4.91 -8.98
C SER A 120 11.54 -5.94 -7.85
N ARG A 121 12.36 -5.70 -6.83
CA ARG A 121 12.57 -6.62 -5.70
C ARG A 121 12.61 -5.91 -4.36
N THR A 122 13.22 -4.72 -4.31
CA THR A 122 13.37 -3.97 -3.06
C THR A 122 12.13 -3.13 -2.79
N LEU A 123 11.64 -3.20 -1.55
CA LEU A 123 10.57 -2.35 -1.05
C LEU A 123 11.15 -1.29 -0.10
N ILE A 124 10.90 -0.02 -0.39
CA ILE A 124 11.27 1.09 0.49
C ILE A 124 10.04 1.56 1.24
N HIS A 125 10.12 1.52 2.58
CA HIS A 125 9.08 2.01 3.47
C HIS A 125 9.41 3.43 3.95
N LEU A 126 8.43 4.34 3.86
CA LEU A 126 8.57 5.75 4.20
C LEU A 126 7.39 6.18 5.09
N GLN A 127 7.68 6.88 6.20
CA GLN A 127 6.66 7.47 7.07
C GLN A 127 7.21 8.71 7.80
N PRO A 128 6.47 9.84 7.86
CA PRO A 128 5.28 10.17 7.07
C PRO A 128 5.61 10.38 5.58
N PHE A 129 4.65 10.14 4.70
CA PHE A 129 4.84 10.27 3.25
C PHE A 129 4.00 11.42 2.65
N CYS A 130 4.65 12.34 1.93
CA CYS A 130 4.03 13.21 0.92
C CYS A 130 5.06 13.41 -0.22
N PRO A 131 4.70 13.07 -1.47
CA PRO A 131 5.54 13.33 -2.63
C PRO A 131 5.56 14.81 -3.01
N LEU A 132 6.47 15.20 -3.91
CA LEU A 132 6.52 16.55 -4.51
C LEU A 132 5.24 16.97 -5.25
N GLN A 133 4.32 16.04 -5.54
CA GLN A 133 3.06 16.25 -6.25
C GLN A 133 1.85 16.13 -5.31
N CYS A 134 1.93 16.76 -4.14
CA CYS A 134 0.78 16.96 -3.29
C CYS A 134 -0.07 18.13 -3.87
N ARG A 135 -1.38 17.92 -4.06
CA ARG A 135 -2.37 18.94 -4.45
C ARG A 135 -3.45 19.04 -3.39
#